data_AF-A0AAX2M9A1-F1
#
_entry.id   AF-A0AAX2M9A1-F1
#
_cell.length_a   1.000
_cell.length_b   1.000
_cell.length_c   1.000
_cell.angle_alpha   90.00
_cell.angle_beta   90.00
_cell.angle_gamma   90.00
#
_symmetry.space_group_name_H-M   'P 1'
#
loop_
_entity.id
_entity.type
_entity.pdbx_description
1 polymer ?
#
loop_
_entity_poly.entity_id
_entity_poly.type
_entity_poly.pdbx_seq_one_letter_code
_entity_poly.pdbx_strand_id
1 'polypeptide(L)' 'MAGGAVRGMPLTFSHPSGRLTLEAVLGLDPLGWKVDEVVMTRTARPLMRGEVFIPKE' A
#
# COMPACT_ATOMS: atom_id res chain seq x y z
N MET A 1 17.46 -2.09 20.34
CA MET A 1 16.27 -1.24 20.10
C MET A 1 15.38 -2.01 19.13
N ALA A 2 14.17 -2.40 19.52
CA ALA A 2 13.27 -3.19 18.68
C ALA A 2 11.82 -2.74 18.95
N GLY A 3 11.07 -2.42 17.89
CA GLY A 3 9.66 -1.97 17.98
C GLY A 3 9.40 -0.50 17.66
N GLY A 4 10.34 0.23 17.07
CA GLY A 4 10.06 1.54 16.46
C GLY A 4 9.57 1.37 15.03
N ALA A 5 8.60 2.18 14.59
CA ALA A 5 8.22 2.23 13.19
C ALA A 5 9.48 2.40 12.32
N VAL A 6 9.70 1.52 11.34
CA VAL A 6 10.77 1.72 10.35
C VAL A 6 10.27 2.72 9.29
N ARG A 7 9.88 3.92 9.74
CA ARG A 7 9.65 5.04 8.83
C ARG A 7 11.00 5.46 8.26
N GLY A 8 11.07 5.61 6.94
CA GLY A 8 12.30 5.98 6.26
C GLY A 8 13.19 4.81 5.82
N MET A 9 12.77 3.54 5.97
CA MET A 9 13.40 2.42 5.25
C MET A 9 12.48 1.97 4.10
N PRO A 10 12.69 2.49 2.88
CA PRO A 10 11.85 2.14 1.74
C PRO A 10 12.04 0.68 1.33
N LEU A 11 10.94 -0.08 1.34
CA LEU A 11 10.88 -1.42 0.77
C LEU A 11 10.56 -1.27 -0.72
N THR A 12 11.58 -1.40 -1.56
CA THR A 12 11.43 -1.27 -3.02
C THR A 12 11.54 -2.62 -3.68
N PHE A 13 10.54 -2.98 -4.49
CA PHE A 13 10.58 -4.19 -5.33
C PHE A 13 10.38 -3.84 -6.80
N SER A 14 10.93 -4.69 -7.67
CA SER A 14 10.76 -4.58 -9.13
C SER A 14 9.61 -5.47 -9.60
N HIS A 15 8.86 -5.01 -10.57
CA HIS A 15 7.78 -5.74 -11.27
C HIS A 15 7.87 -5.48 -12.78
N PRO A 16 7.15 -6.23 -13.65
CA PRO A 16 7.34 -6.13 -15.10
C PRO A 16 7.19 -4.72 -15.68
N SER A 17 6.34 -3.89 -15.06
CA SER A 17 6.07 -2.51 -15.46
C SER A 17 6.89 -1.44 -14.71
N GLY A 18 7.88 -1.81 -13.89
CA GLY A 18 8.75 -0.85 -13.19
C GLY A 18 9.10 -1.25 -11.75
N ARG A 19 9.01 -0.29 -10.83
CA ARG A 19 9.30 -0.48 -9.41
C ARG A 19 8.20 0.14 -8.56
N LEU A 20 7.96 -0.46 -7.40
CA LEU A 20 7.10 0.09 -6.37
C LEU A 20 7.86 0.18 -5.04
N THR A 21 7.74 1.33 -4.38
CA THR A 21 8.25 1.56 -3.04
C THR A 21 7.09 1.65 -2.05
N LEU A 22 7.23 0.95 -0.93
CA LEU A 22 6.32 0.98 0.20
C LEU A 22 7.10 1.08 1.50
N GLU A 23 6.39 1.41 2.57
CA GLU A 23 6.91 1.42 3.93
C GLU A 23 6.06 0.50 4.81
N ALA A 24 6.66 -0.09 5.83
CA ALA A 24 5.95 -0.93 6.80
C ALA A 24 6.25 -0.45 8.22
N VAL A 25 5.20 -0.37 9.03
CA VAL A 25 5.29 -0.13 10.47
C VAL A 25 5.26 -1.47 11.17
N LEU A 26 6.32 -1.76 11.93
CA LEU A 26 6.46 -2.99 12.69
C LEU A 26 6.20 -2.73 14.17
N GLY A 27 5.34 -3.55 14.75
CA GLY A 27 5.11 -3.67 16.18
C GLY A 27 5.69 -4.97 16.72
N LEU A 28 5.78 -5.06 18.05
CA LEU A 28 6.17 -6.27 18.76
C LEU A 28 5.05 -6.63 19.75
N ASP A 29 4.59 -7.88 19.70
CA ASP A 29 3.67 -8.45 20.67
C ASP A 29 4.34 -9.61 21.44
N PRO A 30 3.69 -10.21 22.45
CA PRO A 30 4.27 -11.30 23.23
C PRO A 30 4.63 -12.56 22.43
N LEU A 31 4.06 -12.73 21.23
CA LEU A 31 4.28 -13.88 20.35
C LEU A 31 5.26 -13.58 19.22
N GLY A 32 5.61 -12.30 18.99
CA GLY A 32 6.68 -11.90 18.11
C GLY A 32 6.40 -10.61 17.34
N TRP A 33 6.95 -10.54 16.13
CA TRP A 33 6.81 -9.38 15.25
C TRP A 33 5.43 -9.35 14.60
N LYS A 34 4.85 -8.16 14.58
CA LYS A 34 3.58 -7.87 13.90
C LYS A 34 3.76 -6.71 12.93
N VAL A 35 3.09 -6.76 11.79
CA VAL A 35 2.96 -5.61 10.89
C VAL A 35 1.71 -4.84 11.28
N ASP A 36 1.88 -3.61 11.75
CA ASP A 36 0.78 -2.75 12.17
C ASP A 36 0.20 -1.94 11.00
N GLU A 37 1.05 -1.54 10.06
CA GLU A 37 0.65 -0.72 8.92
C GLU A 37 1.55 -0.98 7.71
N VAL A 38 0.99 -0.86 6.50
CA VAL A 38 1.74 -0.81 5.24
C VAL A 38 1.28 0.41 4.46
N VAL A 39 2.22 1.27 4.08
CA VAL A 39 1.95 2.53 3.39
C VAL A 39 2.53 2.48 1.98
N MET A 40 1.76 2.92 1.00
CA MET A 40 2.22 3.09 -0.38
C MET A 40 1.55 4.30 -1.05
N THR A 41 2.24 4.91 -2.00
CA THR A 41 1.70 6.03 -2.77
C THR A 41 1.02 5.53 -4.04
N ARG A 42 -0.20 6.03 -4.30
CA ARG A 42 -0.95 5.82 -5.55
C ARG A 42 -1.49 7.14 -6.06
N THR A 43 -1.77 7.19 -7.36
CA THR A 43 -2.41 8.33 -8.00
C THR A 43 -3.78 7.90 -8.53
N ALA A 44 -4.72 8.84 -8.54
CA ALA A 44 -6.04 8.64 -9.09
C ALA A 44 -6.42 9.85 -9.94
N ARG A 45 -7.23 9.62 -10.98
CA ARG A 45 -7.85 10.67 -11.79
C ARG A 45 -9.25 10.25 -12.21
N PRO A 46 -10.20 11.19 -12.34
CA PRO A 46 -11.45 10.88 -13.00
C PRO A 46 -11.19 10.48 -14.46
N LEU A 47 -11.85 9.42 -14.91
CA LEU A 47 -11.79 8.96 -16.30
C LEU A 47 -13.01 9.44 -17.10
N MET A 48 -14.21 9.24 -16.56
CA MET A 48 -15.47 9.70 -17.15
C MET A 48 -16.44 10.08 -16.02
N ARG A 49 -17.29 11.07 -16.29
CA ARG A 49 -18.41 11.45 -15.40
C ARG A 49 -19.70 11.41 -16.22
N GLY A 50 -20.71 10.74 -15.70
CA GLY A 50 -21.99 10.56 -16.37
C GLY A 50 -22.78 9.42 -15.76
N GLU A 51 -23.72 8.89 -16.52
CA GLU A 51 -24.56 7.76 -16.15
C GLU A 51 -24.16 6.52 -16.96
N VAL A 52 -24.14 5.36 -16.31
CA VAL A 52 -23.95 4.07 -16.97
C VAL A 52 -25.33 3.44 -17.15
N PHE A 53 -25.69 3.09 -18.38
CA PHE A 53 -26.95 2.42 -18.70
C PHE A 53 -26.71 0.92 -18.89
N ILE A 54 -27.70 0.12 -18.52
CA ILE A 54 -27.74 -1.33 -18.76
C ILE A 54 -28.89 -1.67 -19.73
N PRO A 55 -28.83 -2.79 -20.46
CA PRO A 55 -29.94 -3.24 -21.30
C PRO A 55 -31.21 -3.47 -20.47
N LYS A 56 -32.37 -3.20 -21.08
CA LYS A 56 -33.65 -3.73 -20.61
C LYS A 56 -33.94 -5.00 -21.38
N GLU A 57 -33.80 -6.13 -20.69
CA GLU A 57 -34.03 -7.52 -21.14
C GLU A 57 -33.38 -7.92 -22.48
#